data_AF-A0A1Y6M462-F1
#
_entry.id   AF-A0A1Y6M462-F1
#
_cell.length_a   1.000
_cell.length_b   1.000
_cell.length_c   1.000
_cell.angle_alpha   90.00
_cell.angle_beta   90.00
_cell.angle_gamma   90.00
#
_symmetry.space_group_name_H-M   'P 1'
#
loop_
_entity.id
_entity.type
_entity.pdbx_description
1 polymer ?
#
loop_
_entity_poly.entity_id
_entity_poly.type
_entity_poly.pdbx_seq_one_letter_code
_entity_poly.pdbx_strand_id
1 'polypeptide(L)' 'MNKKPRYAVMLDGDKTVYSGNSRFVAWTFWLMNRHRRAIAYDCGVWVVEPAYWIRVV' A
#
# COMPACT_ATOMS: atom_id res chain seq x y z
N MET A 1 -2.33 4.25 -22.11
CA MET A 1 -1.67 3.11 -21.45
C MET A 1 -2.24 2.93 -20.06
N ASN A 2 -3.01 1.87 -19.82
CA ASN A 2 -3.61 1.59 -18.52
C ASN A 2 -2.51 0.99 -17.62
N LYS A 3 -1.68 1.83 -16.98
CA LYS A 3 -0.61 1.36 -16.10
C LYS A 3 -1.28 0.66 -14.91
N LYS A 4 -1.04 -0.64 -14.76
CA LYS A 4 -1.50 -1.39 -13.58
C LYS A 4 -1.01 -0.68 -12.31
N PRO A 5 -1.87 -0.53 -11.29
CA PRO A 5 -1.50 0.12 -10.05
C PRO A 5 -0.37 -0.66 -9.37
N ARG A 6 0.72 0.05 -9.04
CA ARG A 6 1.91 -0.52 -8.43
C ARG A 6 1.73 -0.80 -6.94
N TYR A 7 1.14 0.14 -6.20
CA TYR A 7 0.97 0.01 -4.76
C TYR A 7 -0.48 -0.31 -4.45
N ALA A 8 -0.69 -1.26 -3.54
CA ALA A 8 -2.00 -1.55 -3.00
C ALA A 8 -1.94 -1.67 -1.47
N VAL A 9 -3.03 -1.30 -0.83
CA VAL A 9 -3.24 -1.51 0.60
C VAL A 9 -4.57 -2.22 0.78
N MET A 10 -4.52 -3.35 1.44
CA MET A 10 -5.69 -4.21 1.72
C MET A 10 -5.89 -4.31 3.22
N LEU A 11 -7.13 -4.50 3.65
CA LEU A 11 -7.45 -4.88 5.03
C LEU A 11 -7.68 -6.38 5.10
N ASP A 12 -7.67 -6.91 6.32
CA ASP A 12 -8.13 -8.25 6.63
C ASP A 12 -9.54 -8.47 6.02
N GLY A 13 -9.74 -9.56 5.28
CA GLY A 13 -10.98 -9.84 4.54
C GLY A 13 -11.08 -9.23 3.13
N ASP A 14 -9.97 -9.18 2.38
CA ASP A 14 -9.89 -8.80 0.95
C ASP A 14 -10.39 -7.41 0.56
N LYS A 15 -10.59 -6.52 1.54
CA LYS A 15 -11.01 -5.14 1.26
C LYS A 15 -9.82 -4.29 0.84
N THR A 16 -9.73 -3.94 -0.45
CA THR A 16 -8.76 -2.96 -0.96
C THR A 16 -9.17 -1.55 -0.55
N VAL A 17 -8.33 -0.86 0.22
CA VAL A 17 -8.53 0.55 0.63
C VAL A 17 -7.75 1.53 -0.23
N TYR A 18 -6.69 1.06 -0.90
CA TYR A 18 -5.93 1.86 -1.86
C TYR A 18 -5.37 0.96 -2.96
N SER A 19 -5.41 1.46 -4.20
CA SER A 19 -4.73 0.86 -5.35
C SER A 19 -4.33 1.98 -6.31
N GLY A 20 -3.03 2.17 -6.52
CA GLY A 20 -2.52 3.29 -7.31
C GLY A 20 -0.99 3.32 -7.44
N ASN A 21 -0.46 4.41 -7.99
CA ASN A 21 0.97 4.55 -8.27
C ASN A 21 1.70 5.53 -7.35
N SER A 22 1.02 6.11 -6.35
CA SER A 22 1.63 7.05 -5.41
C SER A 22 2.07 6.33 -4.13
N ARG A 23 3.39 6.30 -3.90
CA ARG A 23 4.02 5.75 -2.68
C ARG A 23 3.50 6.43 -1.42
N PHE A 24 3.48 7.76 -1.43
CA PHE A 24 3.09 8.56 -0.28
C PHE A 24 1.62 8.32 0.09
N VAL A 25 0.73 8.27 -0.91
CA VAL A 25 -0.69 8.00 -0.67
C VAL A 25 -0.88 6.58 -0.15
N ALA A 26 -0.24 5.58 -0.77
CA ALA A 26 -0.28 4.19 -0.29
C ALA A 26 0.18 4.08 1.17
N TRP A 27 1.30 4.72 1.51
CA TRP A 27 1.83 4.73 2.88
C TRP A 27 0.85 5.37 3.87
N THR A 28 0.25 6.50 3.52
CA THR A 28 -0.76 7.17 4.37
C THR A 28 -1.98 6.28 4.59
N PHE A 29 -2.49 5.61 3.54
CA PHE A 29 -3.60 4.66 3.68
C PHE A 29 -3.25 3.47 4.58
N TRP A 30 -2.04 2.93 4.45
CA TRP A 30 -1.54 1.88 5.34
C TRP A 30 -1.45 2.38 6.78
N LEU A 31 -0.86 3.56 7.01
CA LEU A 31 -0.67 4.14 8.34
C LEU A 31 -2.01 4.37 9.05
N MET A 32 -2.99 4.96 8.36
CA MET A 32 -4.33 5.21 8.90
C MET A 32 -5.08 3.93 9.24
N ASN A 33 -4.75 2.82 8.57
CA ASN A 33 -5.40 1.52 8.77
C ASN A 33 -4.52 0.50 9.52
N ARG A 34 -3.37 0.91 10.09
CA ARG A 34 -2.45 0.01 10.81
C ARG A 34 -3.13 -0.78 11.92
N HIS A 35 -4.09 -0.16 12.62
CA HIS A 35 -4.85 -0.78 13.71
C HIS A 35 -5.85 -1.85 13.21
N ARG A 36 -6.19 -1.80 11.93
CA ARG A 36 -7.12 -2.73 11.26
C ARG A 36 -6.40 -3.82 10.47
N ARG A 37 -5.12 -4.07 10.80
CA ARG A 37 -4.26 -5.07 10.13
C ARG A 37 -4.12 -4.81 8.62
N ALA A 38 -3.83 -3.56 8.25
CA ALA A 38 -3.57 -3.22 6.86
C ALA A 38 -2.33 -3.96 6.32
N ILE A 39 -2.49 -4.57 5.16
CA ILE A 39 -1.47 -5.30 4.40
C ILE A 39 -1.06 -4.44 3.21
N ALA A 40 0.24 -4.21 3.05
CA ALA A 40 0.81 -3.43 1.97
C ALA A 40 1.33 -4.33 0.84
N TYR A 41 1.17 -3.89 -0.41
CA TYR A 41 1.70 -4.56 -1.61
C TYR A 41 2.41 -3.56 -2.52
N ASP A 42 3.55 -3.95 -3.10
CA ASP A 42 4.30 -3.24 -4.14
C ASP A 42 4.53 -4.17 -5.34
N CYS A 43 4.05 -3.80 -6.51
CA CYS A 43 3.98 -4.64 -7.71
C CYS A 43 3.28 -6.00 -7.46
N GLY A 44 2.31 -6.06 -6.55
CA GLY A 44 1.63 -7.30 -6.16
C GLY A 44 2.42 -8.19 -5.20
N VAL A 45 3.62 -7.76 -4.78
CA VAL A 45 4.42 -8.46 -3.77
C VAL A 45 4.06 -7.90 -2.39
N TRP A 46 3.85 -8.80 -1.44
CA TRP A 46 3.58 -8.42 -0.06
C TRP A 46 4.78 -7.69 0.56
N VAL A 47 4.51 -6.55 1.20
CA VAL A 47 5.48 -5.70 1.85
C VAL A 47 5.31 -5.78 3.36
N VAL A 48 6.38 -6.19 4.04
CA VAL A 48 6.42 -6.27 5.51
C VAL A 48 6.58 -4.88 6.14
N GLU A 49 7.47 -4.05 5.60
CA GLU A 49 7.79 -2.72 6.15
C GLU A 49 7.51 -1.60 5.14
N PRO A 50 6.27 -1.10 5.02
CA PRO A 50 5.94 -0.06 4.04
C PRO A 50 6.59 1.31 4.31
N ALA A 51 7.34 1.47 5.40
CA ALA A 51 8.10 2.69 5.68
C ALA A 51 9.15 3.02 4.60
N TYR A 52 9.62 2.04 3.80
CA TYR A 52 10.52 2.35 2.68
C TYR A 52 9.85 3.18 1.58
N TRP A 53 8.50 3.22 1.50
CA TRP A 53 7.77 4.04 0.53
C TRP A 53 7.98 5.54 0.72
N ILE A 54 8.30 5.96 1.95
CA ILE A 54 8.57 7.36 2.30
C ILE A 54 10.07 7.66 2.45
N ARG A 55 10.94 6.66 2.26
CA ARG A 55 12.39 6.91 2.25
C ARG A 55 12.74 7.69 0.99
N VAL A 56 13.32 8.86 1.19
CA VAL A 56 14.00 9.63 0.15
C VAL A 56 15.39 9.00 0.02
N VAL A 57 15.63 8.30 -1.08
CA VAL A 57 16.95 7.80 -1.48
C VAL A 57 17.56 8.82 -2.44
#